data_AF-A0A7W1A1K3-F1
#
_entry.id   AF-A0A7W1A1K3-F1
#
_cell.length_a   1.000
_cell.length_b   1.000
_cell.length_c   1.000
_cell.angle_alpha   90.00
_cell.angle_beta   90.00
_cell.angle_gamma   90.00
#
_symmetry.space_group_name_H-M   'P 1'
#
loop_
_entity.id
_entity.type
_entity.pdbx_description
1 polymer ?
#
loop_
_entity_poly.entity_id
_entity_poly.type
_entity_poly.pdbx_seq_one_letter_code
_entity_poly.pdbx_strand_id
1 'polypeptide(L)'
;MGASAAKAARKDKNSDHGHEHEGEAAHFDGSYADGIDALAQQIAVDEAKKGDDAGDKKAEAQPTPESKPKQAAVAPEAGKTVDLGGGTWTVGKGDSLWSIADHTYGKGTYWNELKKANKSKVHGAQNIILDGEVLTLPTLAVSTLTALKNFEDQPELMRDLVVGMSEEEYRGFLQNTPRATLEKHGQLLMDVEAMRSTGMTMDELAQEQKEFIEQEAKKAGKSPGQYVKDLVATEGYGGGEATMWNKLDKGQKKKWEDRFKAAVKSIKETAPPDVKEIIKDAEGKGGGFRWNPAETEKNTAFAYTSDDWALHCGTRWVEAAETDTASVYGNITHEMGGHNYYGATNGWKIQEKAIDQLDGKEKEKATSGGNSSWSAYGYMETEIFAELYEFTYATKGNPTDTPFEVDAKGQDLTGERKRKTRSGKEFLVGDVSYQLKRIKAAFAPKVAEAVVRGLWRRVQVDPRILDKAKELFATDVKGVLGIDLA
;
A
#
# COMPACT_ATOMS: atom_id res chain seq x y z
N MET A 1 -54.23 -27.78 -8.34
CA MET A 1 -55.08 -28.14 -9.50
C MET A 1 -55.78 -26.86 -9.95
N GLY A 2 -55.72 -26.34 -11.16
CA GLY A 2 -55.01 -26.62 -12.40
C GLY A 2 -55.31 -25.40 -13.30
N ALA A 3 -54.28 -24.68 -13.76
CA ALA A 3 -53.92 -24.53 -15.18
C ALA A 3 -55.08 -24.24 -16.16
N SER A 4 -55.06 -23.08 -16.81
CA SER A 4 -55.03 -23.02 -18.28
C SER A 4 -54.71 -21.62 -18.81
N ALA A 5 -53.76 -21.60 -19.74
CA ALA A 5 -53.38 -20.50 -20.60
C ALA A 5 -54.30 -20.41 -21.82
N ALA A 6 -54.39 -19.23 -22.44
CA ALA A 6 -54.72 -19.08 -23.86
C ALA A 6 -54.10 -17.80 -24.42
N LYS A 7 -53.80 -17.85 -25.72
CA LYS A 7 -52.79 -17.11 -26.49
C LYS A 7 -53.46 -16.43 -27.69
N ALA A 8 -52.81 -15.39 -28.23
CA ALA A 8 -53.01 -14.76 -29.56
C ALA A 8 -54.28 -13.87 -29.72
N ALA A 9 -54.34 -12.84 -30.58
CA ALA A 9 -53.69 -12.58 -31.86
C ALA A 9 -53.68 -11.06 -32.24
N ARG A 10 -52.91 -10.76 -33.29
CA ARG A 10 -52.54 -9.47 -33.94
C ARG A 10 -53.65 -8.76 -34.74
N LYS A 11 -53.43 -7.46 -35.04
CA LYS A 11 -53.58 -6.69 -36.32
C LYS A 11 -53.95 -5.22 -36.00
N ASP A 12 -53.63 -4.16 -36.74
CA ASP A 12 -52.73 -3.78 -37.84
C ASP A 12 -52.95 -2.26 -38.03
N LYS A 13 -52.03 -1.60 -38.76
CA LYS A 13 -52.10 -0.29 -39.46
C LYS A 13 -51.48 0.92 -38.73
N ASN A 14 -50.51 1.70 -39.23
CA ASN A 14 -49.84 2.00 -40.51
C ASN A 14 -49.96 3.51 -40.80
N SER A 15 -48.82 4.19 -40.93
CA SER A 15 -48.48 5.44 -41.67
C SER A 15 -47.33 6.14 -40.92
N ASP A 16 -46.07 5.93 -41.28
CA ASP A 16 -45.37 6.38 -42.51
C ASP A 16 -45.26 7.90 -42.58
N HIS A 17 -44.05 8.43 -42.36
CA HIS A 17 -43.32 9.34 -43.26
C HIS A 17 -41.90 9.52 -42.72
N GLY A 18 -40.94 8.96 -43.46
CA GLY A 18 -39.52 9.07 -43.19
C GLY A 18 -38.92 10.41 -43.60
N HIS A 19 -37.73 10.68 -43.06
CA HIS A 19 -36.64 11.20 -43.84
C HIS A 19 -35.32 10.63 -43.32
N GLU A 20 -34.59 10.06 -44.26
CA GLU A 20 -33.30 9.38 -44.14
C GLU A 20 -32.17 10.36 -43.81
N HIS A 21 -31.23 9.93 -42.97
CA HIS A 21 -29.81 10.16 -43.18
C HIS A 21 -29.03 8.98 -42.56
N GLU A 22 -28.43 8.18 -43.45
CA GLU A 22 -27.54 7.07 -43.14
C GLU A 22 -26.14 7.56 -42.76
N GLY A 23 -25.44 6.79 -41.92
CA GLY A 23 -24.01 6.99 -41.62
C GLY A 23 -23.49 6.21 -40.41
N GLU A 24 -23.48 4.88 -40.53
CA GLU A 24 -22.66 3.89 -39.80
C GLU A 24 -22.70 3.86 -38.26
N ALA A 25 -23.64 3.07 -37.72
CA ALA A 25 -23.52 2.47 -36.40
C ALA A 25 -22.78 1.12 -36.54
N ALA A 26 -21.57 1.03 -36.00
CA ALA A 26 -20.90 -0.25 -35.80
C ALA A 26 -21.68 -1.06 -34.75
N HIS A 27 -22.21 -2.20 -35.17
CA HIS A 27 -22.72 -3.24 -34.30
C HIS A 27 -21.62 -3.67 -33.32
N PHE A 28 -21.84 -3.41 -32.03
CA PHE A 28 -21.07 -4.02 -30.97
C PHE A 28 -21.80 -5.31 -30.57
N ASP A 29 -21.35 -6.44 -31.12
CA ASP A 29 -21.79 -7.73 -30.64
C ASP A 29 -21.27 -7.96 -29.21
N GLY A 30 -22.04 -8.67 -28.41
CA GLY A 30 -21.75 -8.92 -27.00
C GLY A 30 -20.64 -9.96 -26.79
N SER A 31 -19.45 -9.74 -27.36
CA SER A 31 -18.30 -10.64 -27.19
C SER A 31 -17.14 -9.97 -26.43
N TYR A 32 -17.39 -9.52 -25.19
CA TYR A 32 -16.30 -9.22 -24.25
C TYR A 32 -16.50 -9.79 -22.84
N ALA A 33 -17.59 -10.53 -22.62
CA ALA A 33 -17.80 -11.34 -21.42
C ALA A 33 -17.32 -12.80 -21.60
N ASP A 34 -17.26 -13.31 -22.84
CA ASP A 34 -16.94 -14.72 -23.11
C ASP A 34 -15.43 -15.03 -23.15
N GLY A 35 -14.56 -14.01 -23.17
CA GLY A 35 -13.10 -14.17 -23.25
C GLY A 35 -12.41 -14.49 -21.93
N ILE A 36 -13.03 -14.16 -20.78
CA ILE A 36 -12.44 -14.37 -19.45
C ILE A 36 -12.87 -15.74 -18.88
N ASP A 37 -14.09 -16.19 -19.16
CA ASP A 37 -14.57 -17.52 -18.70
C ASP A 37 -14.00 -18.68 -19.52
N ALA A 38 -13.71 -18.49 -20.82
CA ALA A 38 -13.13 -19.52 -21.67
C ALA A 38 -11.67 -19.86 -21.28
N LEU A 39 -10.89 -18.89 -20.80
CA LEU A 39 -9.50 -19.12 -20.37
C LEU A 39 -9.44 -19.87 -19.02
N ALA A 40 -10.40 -19.60 -18.12
CA ALA A 40 -10.50 -20.28 -16.83
C ALA A 40 -10.94 -21.76 -16.96
N GLN A 41 -11.81 -22.08 -17.93
CA GLN A 41 -12.21 -23.46 -18.20
C GLN A 41 -11.15 -24.27 -18.94
N GLN A 42 -10.34 -23.65 -19.81
CA GLN A 42 -9.25 -24.35 -20.51
C GLN A 42 -8.13 -24.78 -19.52
N ILE A 43 -7.81 -23.94 -18.53
CA ILE A 43 -6.79 -24.23 -17.51
C ILE A 43 -7.25 -25.36 -16.58
N ALA A 44 -8.53 -25.39 -16.20
CA ALA A 44 -9.08 -26.46 -15.36
C ALA A 44 -9.15 -27.84 -16.05
N VAL A 45 -9.31 -27.86 -17.39
CA VAL A 45 -9.33 -29.11 -18.18
C VAL A 45 -7.92 -29.64 -18.48
N ASP A 46 -6.94 -28.75 -18.63
CA ASP A 46 -5.55 -29.13 -18.88
C ASP A 46 -4.83 -29.62 -17.61
N GLU A 47 -5.24 -29.16 -16.42
CA GLU A 47 -4.76 -29.67 -15.13
C GLU A 47 -5.39 -31.02 -14.74
N ALA A 48 -6.61 -31.32 -15.19
CA ALA A 48 -7.30 -32.59 -14.92
C ALA A 48 -6.79 -33.79 -15.76
N LYS A 49 -5.95 -33.56 -16.78
CA LYS A 49 -5.43 -34.61 -17.68
C LYS A 49 -4.02 -35.10 -17.36
N LYS A 50 -3.42 -34.69 -16.24
CA LYS A 50 -2.03 -35.03 -15.89
C LYS A 50 -1.84 -36.00 -14.72
N GLY A 51 -2.87 -36.71 -14.28
CA GLY A 51 -2.71 -37.73 -13.25
C GLY A 51 -3.69 -38.86 -13.43
N ASP A 52 -3.29 -39.85 -14.23
CA ASP A 52 -3.77 -41.24 -14.11
C ASP A 52 -2.80 -42.15 -14.88
N ASP A 53 -1.87 -42.80 -14.15
CA ASP A 53 -1.57 -44.19 -14.46
C ASP A 53 -0.91 -44.93 -13.27
N ALA A 54 -1.34 -46.18 -13.10
CA ALA A 54 -0.84 -47.26 -12.24
C ALA A 54 -1.18 -47.28 -10.72
N GLY A 55 -2.30 -47.94 -10.39
CA GLY A 55 -2.27 -49.38 -10.05
C GLY A 55 -1.99 -49.82 -8.61
N ASP A 56 -3.06 -50.31 -7.95
CA ASP A 56 -3.20 -51.06 -6.69
C ASP A 56 -2.02 -51.93 -6.17
N LYS A 57 -1.79 -51.86 -4.85
CA LYS A 57 -1.85 -53.03 -3.93
C LYS A 57 -1.76 -52.66 -2.44
N LYS A 58 -2.72 -53.20 -1.67
CA LYS A 58 -2.85 -53.14 -0.20
C LYS A 58 -2.01 -54.24 0.48
N ALA A 59 -1.28 -53.90 1.55
CA ALA A 59 -0.88 -54.83 2.61
C ALA A 59 -0.63 -54.07 3.94
N GLU A 60 -1.21 -54.59 5.02
CA GLU A 60 -1.17 -54.08 6.40
C GLU A 60 0.16 -54.40 7.12
N ALA A 61 0.64 -53.49 7.97
CA ALA A 61 1.40 -53.83 9.20
C ALA A 61 1.34 -52.66 10.21
N GLN A 62 1.03 -53.01 11.47
CA GLN A 62 0.91 -52.15 12.66
C GLN A 62 2.29 -51.82 13.31
N PRO A 63 2.36 -50.91 14.32
CA PRO A 63 3.44 -49.92 14.51
C PRO A 63 4.48 -50.27 15.59
N THR A 64 5.61 -49.54 15.62
CA THR A 64 6.51 -49.32 16.80
C THR A 64 7.51 -48.16 16.49
N PRO A 65 8.19 -47.53 17.47
CA PRO A 65 7.78 -46.27 18.08
C PRO A 65 8.70 -45.07 17.73
N GLU A 66 8.21 -43.91 18.11
CA GLU A 66 8.73 -42.54 17.93
C GLU A 66 10.26 -42.38 18.03
N SER A 67 10.83 -41.77 16.98
CA SER A 67 12.05 -40.96 17.09
C SER A 67 11.77 -39.55 16.58
N LYS A 68 12.09 -38.58 17.44
CA LYS A 68 11.96 -37.12 17.30
C LYS A 68 12.25 -36.62 15.87
N PRO A 69 11.42 -35.77 15.24
CA PRO A 69 11.66 -35.36 13.87
C PRO A 69 12.89 -34.45 13.80
N LYS A 70 13.93 -34.93 13.13
CA LYS A 70 14.98 -34.10 12.56
C LYS A 70 14.34 -33.32 11.42
N GLN A 71 14.21 -32.01 11.61
CA GLN A 71 13.65 -31.06 10.66
C GLN A 71 14.26 -31.32 9.27
N ALA A 72 13.45 -31.83 8.36
CA ALA A 72 13.84 -32.05 6.98
C ALA A 72 14.13 -30.69 6.36
N ALA A 73 15.34 -30.54 5.80
CA ALA A 73 15.69 -29.42 4.96
C ALA A 73 14.67 -29.35 3.81
N VAL A 74 13.92 -28.25 3.79
CA VAL A 74 12.98 -27.95 2.71
C VAL A 74 13.79 -27.83 1.42
N ALA A 75 13.37 -28.55 0.39
CA ALA A 75 13.91 -28.42 -0.96
C ALA A 75 13.78 -26.96 -1.45
N PRO A 76 14.70 -26.45 -2.30
CA PRO A 76 14.61 -25.08 -2.79
C PRO A 76 13.33 -24.92 -3.60
N GLU A 77 12.42 -24.08 -3.09
CA GLU A 77 11.27 -23.58 -3.84
C GLU A 77 11.79 -22.92 -5.13
N ALA A 78 11.26 -23.34 -6.27
CA ALA A 78 11.64 -22.85 -7.58
C ALA A 78 11.13 -21.41 -7.79
N GLY A 79 11.82 -20.44 -7.18
CA GLY A 79 11.67 -19.01 -7.45
C GLY A 79 12.65 -18.56 -8.52
N LYS A 80 12.22 -17.66 -9.41
CA LYS A 80 13.09 -16.98 -10.39
C LYS A 80 14.28 -16.30 -9.67
N THR A 81 15.41 -16.19 -10.35
CA THR A 81 16.65 -15.63 -9.80
C THR A 81 16.86 -14.17 -10.22
N VAL A 82 17.65 -13.44 -9.43
CA VAL A 82 18.26 -12.15 -9.77
C VAL A 82 19.78 -12.33 -9.76
N ASP A 83 20.46 -11.74 -10.73
CA ASP A 83 21.92 -11.75 -10.76
C ASP A 83 22.46 -10.68 -9.81
N LEU A 84 23.28 -11.09 -8.83
CA LEU A 84 23.91 -10.20 -7.86
C LEU A 84 25.44 -10.33 -7.95
N GLY A 85 26.18 -9.26 -7.64
CA GLY A 85 27.65 -9.22 -7.66
C GLY A 85 28.20 -8.46 -8.88
N GLY A 86 29.32 -8.92 -9.45
CA GLY A 86 29.89 -8.32 -10.66
C GLY A 86 30.86 -7.15 -10.43
N GLY A 87 31.38 -6.98 -9.21
CA GLY A 87 32.28 -5.90 -8.84
C GLY A 87 33.48 -6.34 -8.00
N THR A 88 33.97 -5.44 -7.15
CA THR A 88 35.06 -5.73 -6.21
C THR A 88 34.74 -5.28 -4.80
N TRP A 89 35.27 -5.99 -3.81
CA TRP A 89 35.15 -5.66 -2.39
C TRP A 89 36.53 -5.43 -1.79
N THR A 90 36.77 -4.31 -1.12
CA THR A 90 38.01 -4.10 -0.36
C THR A 90 37.78 -4.59 1.07
N VAL A 91 38.49 -5.65 1.47
CA VAL A 91 38.35 -6.30 2.78
C VAL A 91 38.69 -5.29 3.87
N GLY A 92 37.76 -5.09 4.81
CA GLY A 92 37.96 -4.30 6.00
C GLY A 92 38.22 -5.15 7.24
N LYS A 93 38.54 -4.48 8.35
CA LYS A 93 38.72 -5.15 9.64
C LYS A 93 37.43 -5.87 10.09
N GLY A 94 37.54 -7.17 10.32
CA GLY A 94 36.44 -8.02 10.80
C GLY A 94 35.67 -8.73 9.68
N ASP A 95 35.99 -8.45 8.41
CA ASP A 95 35.40 -9.17 7.29
C ASP A 95 35.82 -10.63 7.26
N SER A 96 34.90 -11.45 6.78
CA SER A 96 35.11 -12.85 6.44
C SER A 96 34.47 -13.13 5.09
N LEU A 97 34.88 -14.19 4.40
CA LEU A 97 34.21 -14.62 3.17
C LEU A 97 32.71 -14.86 3.39
N TRP A 98 32.31 -15.27 4.60
CA TRP A 98 30.92 -15.43 4.99
C TRP A 98 30.21 -14.09 5.05
N SER A 99 30.72 -13.12 5.83
CA SER A 99 30.07 -11.81 5.98
C SER A 99 30.01 -11.05 4.67
N ILE A 100 31.03 -11.14 3.81
CA ILE A 100 31.02 -10.53 2.48
C ILE A 100 29.98 -11.20 1.58
N ALA A 101 29.88 -12.53 1.62
CA ALA A 101 28.88 -13.25 0.84
C ALA A 101 27.44 -12.99 1.33
N ASP A 102 27.26 -12.87 2.65
CA ASP A 102 26.00 -12.49 3.28
C ASP A 102 25.58 -11.10 2.82
N HIS A 103 26.51 -10.15 2.84
CA HIS A 103 26.28 -8.79 2.37
C HIS A 103 25.98 -8.73 0.86
N THR A 104 26.78 -9.41 0.04
CA THR A 104 26.71 -9.26 -1.43
C THR A 104 25.56 -10.06 -2.05
N TYR A 105 25.31 -11.26 -1.55
CA TYR A 105 24.38 -12.22 -2.16
C TYR A 105 23.17 -12.52 -1.26
N GLY A 106 23.04 -11.78 -0.16
CA GLY A 106 22.06 -12.01 0.89
C GLY A 106 22.40 -13.20 1.78
N LYS A 107 23.18 -14.19 1.35
CA LYS A 107 23.35 -15.45 2.09
C LYS A 107 24.82 -15.84 2.22
N GLY A 108 25.29 -15.88 3.45
CA GLY A 108 26.69 -16.21 3.76
C GLY A 108 27.16 -17.54 3.20
N THR A 109 26.27 -18.51 2.92
CA THR A 109 26.64 -19.79 2.26
C THR A 109 27.27 -19.62 0.88
N TYR A 110 27.07 -18.46 0.21
CA TYR A 110 27.73 -18.13 -1.06
C TYR A 110 29.24 -17.82 -0.91
N TRP A 111 29.79 -17.95 0.30
CA TRP A 111 31.23 -17.80 0.55
C TRP A 111 32.09 -18.78 -0.26
N ASN A 112 31.55 -19.94 -0.66
CA ASN A 112 32.27 -20.92 -1.47
C ASN A 112 32.54 -20.41 -2.89
N GLU A 113 31.55 -19.76 -3.47
CA GLU A 113 31.59 -19.13 -4.79
C GLU A 113 32.55 -17.93 -4.75
N LEU A 114 32.46 -17.10 -3.70
CA LEU A 114 33.38 -16.00 -3.48
C LEU A 114 34.83 -16.49 -3.32
N LYS A 115 35.05 -17.54 -2.54
CA LYS A 115 36.35 -18.20 -2.40
C LYS A 115 36.86 -18.73 -3.74
N LYS A 116 35.99 -19.37 -4.53
CA LYS A 116 36.36 -19.94 -5.84
C LYS A 116 36.83 -18.85 -6.81
N ALA A 117 36.23 -17.67 -6.76
CA ALA A 117 36.63 -16.52 -7.56
C ALA A 117 37.96 -15.89 -7.08
N ASN A 118 38.31 -16.04 -5.79
CA ASN A 118 39.44 -15.35 -5.15
C ASN A 118 40.53 -16.26 -4.59
N LYS A 119 40.73 -17.45 -5.17
CA LYS A 119 41.63 -18.48 -4.61
C LYS A 119 43.03 -17.99 -4.23
N SER A 120 43.61 -17.06 -4.98
CA SER A 120 44.96 -16.52 -4.71
C SER A 120 45.03 -15.55 -3.53
N LYS A 121 43.87 -15.09 -3.04
CA LYS A 121 43.72 -14.13 -1.93
C LYS A 121 43.12 -14.78 -0.68
N VAL A 122 42.96 -16.10 -0.70
CA VAL A 122 42.38 -16.88 0.40
C VAL A 122 43.44 -17.81 0.96
N HIS A 123 43.81 -17.59 2.22
CA HIS A 123 45.02 -18.14 2.82
C HIS A 123 44.70 -19.22 3.86
N GLY A 124 45.49 -20.30 3.82
CA GLY A 124 45.44 -21.38 4.82
C GLY A 124 44.17 -22.23 4.80
N ALA A 125 44.14 -23.27 5.63
CA ALA A 125 42.98 -24.15 5.78
C ALA A 125 41.76 -23.43 6.36
N GLN A 126 41.98 -22.29 7.02
CA GLN A 126 40.97 -21.47 7.67
C GLN A 126 40.29 -20.48 6.72
N ASN A 127 40.74 -20.40 5.44
CA ASN A 127 40.20 -19.49 4.43
C ASN A 127 40.27 -18.00 4.83
N ILE A 128 41.43 -17.58 5.33
CA ILE A 128 41.67 -16.21 5.81
C ILE A 128 41.78 -15.26 4.61
N ILE A 129 41.14 -14.10 4.72
CA ILE A 129 41.31 -12.93 3.85
C ILE A 129 41.98 -11.83 4.67
N LEU A 130 42.80 -11.00 4.03
CA LEU A 130 43.60 -9.97 4.70
C LEU A 130 42.99 -8.58 4.53
N ASP A 131 43.08 -7.77 5.58
CA ASP A 131 42.65 -6.36 5.57
C ASP A 131 43.34 -5.59 4.43
N GLY A 132 42.56 -4.82 3.68
CA GLY A 132 42.97 -4.09 2.49
C GLY A 132 43.05 -4.91 1.19
N GLU A 133 42.86 -6.23 1.20
CA GLU A 133 42.79 -7.01 -0.04
C GLU A 133 41.53 -6.67 -0.83
N VAL A 134 41.67 -6.53 -2.15
CA VAL A 134 40.54 -6.31 -3.05
C VAL A 134 40.08 -7.66 -3.60
N LEU A 135 38.91 -8.16 -3.21
CA LEU A 135 38.29 -9.38 -3.75
C LEU A 135 37.44 -9.08 -4.98
N THR A 136 37.38 -10.01 -5.92
CA THR A 136 36.43 -10.01 -7.04
C THR A 136 35.12 -10.65 -6.59
N LEU A 137 34.00 -9.96 -6.76
CA LEU A 137 32.66 -10.47 -6.46
C LEU A 137 32.09 -11.16 -7.72
N PRO A 138 32.01 -12.50 -7.79
CA PRO A 138 31.39 -13.16 -8.94
C PRO A 138 29.92 -12.77 -9.08
N THR A 139 29.42 -12.70 -10.31
CA THR A 139 27.98 -12.57 -10.56
C THR A 139 27.32 -13.92 -10.30
N LEU A 140 26.33 -13.96 -9.39
CA LEU A 140 25.61 -15.17 -8.99
C LEU A 140 24.10 -14.99 -9.20
N ALA A 141 23.45 -16.02 -9.75
CA ALA A 141 22.00 -16.11 -9.79
C ALA A 141 21.46 -16.51 -8.40
N VAL A 142 20.88 -15.54 -7.69
CA VAL A 142 20.31 -15.71 -6.34
C VAL A 142 18.79 -15.72 -6.42
N SER A 143 18.10 -16.59 -5.67
CA SER A 143 16.63 -16.58 -5.68
C SER A 143 16.10 -15.27 -5.08
N THR A 144 15.08 -14.68 -5.70
CA THR A 144 14.48 -13.42 -5.22
C THR A 144 14.00 -13.51 -3.78
N LEU A 145 13.50 -14.67 -3.35
CA LEU A 145 13.10 -14.91 -1.96
C LEU A 145 14.27 -14.95 -0.98
N THR A 146 15.41 -15.53 -1.37
CA THR A 146 16.62 -15.51 -0.54
C THR A 146 17.12 -14.08 -0.39
N ALA A 147 17.12 -13.33 -1.49
CA ALA A 147 17.46 -11.92 -1.48
C ALA A 147 16.53 -11.18 -0.48
N LEU A 148 15.20 -11.25 -0.66
CA LEU A 148 14.20 -10.59 0.18
C LEU A 148 14.26 -10.92 1.67
N LYS A 149 14.40 -12.20 2.02
CA LYS A 149 14.40 -12.61 3.43
C LYS A 149 15.60 -12.01 4.17
N ASN A 150 16.78 -12.07 3.55
CA ASN A 150 17.98 -11.52 4.17
C ASN A 150 17.93 -9.98 4.19
N PHE A 151 17.27 -9.37 3.21
CA PHE A 151 16.99 -7.94 3.20
C PHE A 151 16.06 -7.46 4.32
N GLU A 152 15.11 -8.31 4.75
CA GLU A 152 14.26 -8.04 5.91
C GLU A 152 15.06 -8.14 7.23
N ASP A 153 15.97 -9.11 7.32
CA ASP A 153 16.79 -9.36 8.52
C ASP A 153 17.92 -8.31 8.69
N GLN A 154 18.42 -7.73 7.60
CA GLN A 154 19.56 -6.79 7.58
C GLN A 154 19.29 -5.60 6.62
N PRO A 155 18.38 -4.68 6.96
CA PRO A 155 17.92 -3.60 6.07
C PRO A 155 19.01 -2.57 5.70
N GLU A 156 20.11 -2.47 6.45
CA GLU A 156 21.27 -1.65 6.09
C GLU A 156 22.06 -2.23 4.90
N LEU A 157 22.03 -3.55 4.70
CA LEU A 157 22.69 -4.21 3.57
C LEU A 157 21.87 -4.09 2.26
N MET A 158 20.61 -3.68 2.35
CA MET A 158 19.80 -3.29 1.19
C MET A 158 20.35 -2.08 0.45
N ARG A 159 21.00 -1.14 1.16
CA ARG A 159 21.42 0.13 0.57
C ARG A 159 22.48 -0.08 -0.49
N ASP A 160 23.59 -0.71 -0.13
CA ASP A 160 24.72 -0.86 -1.06
C ASP A 160 24.38 -1.81 -2.22
N LEU A 161 23.56 -2.83 -1.95
CA LEU A 161 23.12 -3.76 -2.99
C LEU A 161 22.14 -3.11 -3.97
N VAL A 162 21.07 -2.46 -3.49
CA VAL A 162 20.02 -1.94 -4.38
C VAL A 162 20.41 -0.62 -5.04
N VAL A 163 21.22 0.22 -4.39
CA VAL A 163 21.83 1.40 -5.05
C VAL A 163 22.80 0.98 -6.16
N GLY A 164 23.43 -0.19 -6.01
CA GLY A 164 24.30 -0.77 -7.04
C GLY A 164 23.58 -1.44 -8.21
N MET A 165 22.29 -1.78 -8.07
CA MET A 165 21.50 -2.40 -9.15
C MET A 165 21.16 -1.39 -10.24
N SER A 166 21.33 -1.80 -11.49
CA SER A 166 20.76 -1.10 -12.64
C SER A 166 19.23 -1.04 -12.57
N GLU A 167 18.64 -0.15 -13.38
CA GLU A 167 17.19 -0.06 -13.52
C GLU A 167 16.56 -1.38 -13.98
N GLU A 168 17.23 -2.08 -14.88
CA GLU A 168 16.77 -3.36 -15.43
C GLU A 168 16.82 -4.48 -14.39
N GLU A 169 17.90 -4.58 -13.61
CA GLU A 169 18.03 -5.58 -12.54
C GLU A 169 16.97 -5.39 -11.46
N TYR A 170 16.71 -4.14 -11.06
CA TYR A 170 15.69 -3.85 -10.06
C TYR A 170 14.27 -4.12 -10.57
N ARG A 171 13.95 -3.74 -11.83
CA ARG A 171 12.67 -4.10 -12.46
C ARG A 171 12.52 -5.62 -12.58
N GLY A 172 13.58 -6.32 -12.95
CA GLY A 172 13.63 -7.78 -13.02
C GLY A 172 13.39 -8.42 -11.65
N PHE A 173 14.04 -7.94 -10.59
CA PHE A 173 13.83 -8.39 -9.21
C PHE A 173 12.35 -8.30 -8.81
N LEU A 174 11.70 -7.18 -9.10
CA LEU A 174 10.29 -6.97 -8.78
C LEU A 174 9.37 -7.89 -9.61
N GLN A 175 9.62 -8.04 -10.92
CA GLN A 175 8.86 -8.96 -11.78
C GLN A 175 9.05 -10.43 -11.41
N ASN A 176 10.20 -10.76 -10.82
CA ASN A 176 10.59 -12.12 -10.45
C ASN A 176 10.25 -12.47 -9.00
N THR A 177 9.68 -11.53 -8.23
CA THR A 177 9.23 -11.76 -6.86
C THR A 177 7.75 -12.12 -6.86
N PRO A 178 7.33 -13.21 -6.17
CA PRO A 178 5.92 -13.52 -6.01
C PRO A 178 5.15 -12.34 -5.44
N ARG A 179 3.98 -12.05 -6.02
CA ARG A 179 3.16 -10.90 -5.66
C ARG A 179 2.81 -10.84 -4.18
N ALA A 180 2.31 -11.94 -3.61
CA ALA A 180 1.95 -12.03 -2.19
C ALA A 180 3.15 -11.71 -1.29
N THR A 181 4.37 -12.00 -1.74
CA THR A 181 5.60 -11.61 -1.05
C THR A 181 5.81 -10.09 -1.14
N LEU A 182 5.68 -9.46 -2.31
CA LEU A 182 5.79 -8.00 -2.44
C LEU A 182 4.76 -7.25 -1.57
N GLU A 183 3.52 -7.73 -1.54
CA GLU A 183 2.45 -7.15 -0.73
C GLU A 183 2.76 -7.23 0.77
N LYS A 184 3.24 -8.39 1.23
CA LYS A 184 3.65 -8.62 2.62
C LYS A 184 4.84 -7.74 3.04
N HIS A 185 5.77 -7.47 2.13
CA HIS A 185 7.00 -6.71 2.40
C HIS A 185 6.94 -5.27 1.87
N GLY A 186 5.75 -4.69 1.76
CA GLY A 186 5.61 -3.39 1.13
C GLY A 186 6.36 -2.25 1.81
N GLN A 187 6.50 -2.27 3.14
CA GLN A 187 7.36 -1.30 3.85
C GLN A 187 8.81 -1.39 3.38
N LEU A 188 9.34 -2.60 3.24
CA LEU A 188 10.70 -2.84 2.74
C LEU A 188 10.85 -2.29 1.32
N LEU A 189 9.84 -2.46 0.46
CA LEU A 189 9.87 -1.90 -0.90
C LEU A 189 9.93 -0.38 -0.90
N MET A 190 9.23 0.29 0.02
CA MET A 190 9.28 1.75 0.14
C MET A 190 10.65 2.22 0.61
N ASP A 191 11.21 1.58 1.64
CA ASP A 191 12.54 1.91 2.17
C ASP A 191 13.61 1.78 1.07
N VAL A 192 13.52 0.70 0.30
CA VAL A 192 14.45 0.42 -0.81
C VAL A 192 14.35 1.44 -1.92
N GLU A 193 13.13 1.76 -2.35
CA GLU A 193 12.91 2.73 -3.41
C GLU A 193 13.33 4.13 -2.96
N ALA A 194 13.10 4.50 -1.70
CA ALA A 194 13.60 5.74 -1.12
C ALA A 194 15.13 5.82 -1.19
N MET A 195 15.84 4.77 -0.78
CA MET A 195 17.30 4.75 -0.80
C MET A 195 17.86 4.76 -2.22
N ARG A 196 17.29 3.94 -3.10
CA ARG A 196 17.73 3.81 -4.48
C ARG A 196 17.55 5.09 -5.28
N SER A 197 16.36 5.70 -5.17
CA SER A 197 16.04 6.89 -5.96
C SER A 197 16.81 8.14 -5.52
N THR A 198 17.27 8.19 -4.27
CA THR A 198 18.02 9.32 -3.74
C THR A 198 19.53 9.08 -3.66
N GLY A 199 19.96 7.82 -3.63
CA GLY A 199 21.33 7.42 -3.30
C GLY A 199 21.68 7.56 -1.81
N MET A 200 20.69 7.82 -0.95
CA MET A 200 20.88 8.16 0.47
C MET A 200 20.32 7.05 1.37
N THR A 201 20.99 6.75 2.47
CA THR A 201 20.42 5.93 3.55
C THR A 201 19.25 6.65 4.24
N MET A 202 18.44 5.92 4.99
CA MET A 202 17.40 6.52 5.83
C MET A 202 17.97 7.47 6.90
N ASP A 203 19.20 7.27 7.36
CA ASP A 203 19.86 8.15 8.33
C ASP A 203 20.41 9.43 7.66
N GLU A 204 20.93 9.32 6.44
CA GLU A 204 21.32 10.47 5.61
C GLU A 204 20.08 11.29 5.23
N LEU A 205 18.97 10.65 4.84
CA LEU A 205 17.68 11.33 4.61
C LEU A 205 17.15 12.02 5.88
N ALA A 206 17.34 11.39 7.04
CA ALA A 206 16.96 12.00 8.32
C ALA A 206 17.83 13.22 8.66
N GLN A 207 19.13 13.17 8.35
CA GLN A 207 20.02 14.30 8.50
C GLN A 207 19.61 15.47 7.57
N GLU A 208 19.29 15.19 6.31
CA GLU A 208 18.74 16.19 5.37
C GLU A 208 17.45 16.81 5.91
N GLN A 209 16.54 15.98 6.44
CA GLN A 209 15.30 16.46 7.02
C GLN A 209 15.53 17.33 8.26
N LYS A 210 16.47 16.95 9.13
CA LYS A 210 16.87 17.76 10.29
C LYS A 210 17.40 19.12 9.88
N GLU A 211 18.31 19.16 8.90
CA GLU A 211 18.87 20.42 8.39
C GLU A 211 17.79 21.32 7.77
N PHE A 212 16.85 20.73 7.04
CA PHE A 212 15.68 21.44 6.53
C PHE A 212 14.82 22.04 7.66
N ILE A 213 14.53 21.26 8.71
CA ILE A 213 13.78 21.75 9.88
C ILE A 213 14.52 22.91 10.56
N GLU A 214 15.84 22.81 10.73
CA GLU A 214 16.65 23.89 11.33
C GLU A 214 16.58 25.17 10.50
N GLN A 215 16.61 25.06 9.17
CA GLN A 215 16.47 26.19 8.25
C GLN A 215 15.08 26.82 8.30
N GLU A 216 14.01 26.01 8.25
CA GLU A 216 12.63 26.50 8.31
C GLU A 216 12.29 27.10 9.69
N ALA A 217 12.76 26.48 10.78
CA ALA A 217 12.63 27.02 12.12
C ALA A 217 13.28 28.40 12.24
N LYS A 218 14.50 28.55 11.69
CA LYS A 218 15.20 29.83 11.64
C LYS A 218 14.41 30.89 10.86
N LYS A 219 13.86 30.54 9.69
CA LYS A 219 13.00 31.45 8.91
C LYS A 219 11.75 31.86 9.69
N ALA A 220 11.18 30.95 10.47
CA ALA A 220 10.01 31.20 11.32
C ALA A 220 10.34 31.92 12.64
N GLY A 221 11.62 32.20 12.94
CA GLY A 221 12.04 32.78 14.21
C GLY A 221 11.83 31.86 15.42
N LYS A 222 11.90 30.55 15.21
CA LYS A 222 11.65 29.51 16.22
C LYS A 222 12.87 28.62 16.40
N SER A 223 12.93 27.90 17.53
CA SER A 223 13.86 26.77 17.68
C SER A 223 13.33 25.55 16.91
N PRO A 224 14.19 24.62 16.46
CA PRO A 224 13.77 23.44 15.68
C PRO A 224 12.65 22.64 16.34
N GLY A 225 12.75 22.38 17.65
CA GLY A 225 11.74 21.65 18.39
C GLY A 225 10.42 22.41 18.52
N GLN A 226 10.47 23.74 18.66
CA GLN A 226 9.24 24.56 18.70
C GLN A 226 8.56 24.59 17.33
N TYR A 227 9.33 24.67 16.24
CA TYR A 227 8.81 24.64 14.88
C TYR A 227 8.07 23.33 14.59
N VAL A 228 8.70 22.19 14.92
CA VAL A 228 8.06 20.87 14.75
C VAL A 228 6.80 20.77 15.60
N LYS A 229 6.85 21.15 16.88
CA LYS A 229 5.69 21.15 17.77
C LYS A 229 4.52 21.95 17.22
N ASP A 230 4.79 23.15 16.72
CA ASP A 230 3.75 24.02 16.18
C ASP A 230 3.12 23.42 14.93
N LEU A 231 3.93 22.83 14.04
CA LEU A 231 3.42 22.13 12.87
C LEU A 231 2.51 20.96 13.27
N VAL A 232 2.96 20.11 14.21
CA VAL A 232 2.18 18.97 14.72
C VAL A 232 0.90 19.40 15.44
N ALA A 233 0.92 20.57 16.10
CA ALA A 233 -0.27 21.12 16.72
C ALA A 233 -1.31 21.58 15.70
N THR A 234 -0.87 22.14 14.56
CA THR A 234 -1.76 22.66 13.51
C THR A 234 -2.24 21.61 12.51
N GLU A 235 -1.43 20.58 12.30
CA GLU A 235 -1.69 19.49 11.36
C GLU A 235 -2.53 18.37 12.02
N GLY A 236 -3.33 17.68 11.22
CA GLY A 236 -4.29 16.66 11.67
C GLY A 236 -5.75 17.12 11.64
N TYR A 237 -6.65 16.16 11.85
CA TYR A 237 -8.11 16.33 11.79
C TYR A 237 -8.77 16.21 13.17
N GLY A 238 -9.91 16.87 13.35
CA GLY A 238 -10.73 16.80 14.57
C GLY A 238 -10.49 17.93 15.58
N GLY A 239 -11.23 17.88 16.70
CA GLY A 239 -11.15 18.88 17.78
C GLY A 239 -12.48 19.46 18.27
N GLY A 240 -13.62 18.85 17.95
CA GLY A 240 -14.95 19.30 18.39
C GLY A 240 -15.43 18.66 19.68
N GLU A 241 -16.74 18.77 19.94
CA GLU A 241 -17.46 18.01 20.96
C GLU A 241 -18.65 17.30 20.30
N ALA A 242 -19.06 16.15 20.83
CA ALA A 242 -20.23 15.41 20.34
C ALA A 242 -21.54 16.03 20.85
N THR A 243 -21.95 17.17 20.29
CA THR A 243 -23.06 17.96 20.81
C THR A 243 -24.45 17.39 20.51
N MET A 244 -24.63 16.68 19.41
CA MET A 244 -25.90 16.09 18.97
C MET A 244 -26.09 14.70 19.59
N TRP A 245 -25.09 13.83 19.50
CA TRP A 245 -25.16 12.47 20.05
C TRP A 245 -25.37 12.48 21.57
N ASN A 246 -24.70 13.40 22.28
CA ASN A 246 -24.81 13.47 23.74
C ASN A 246 -26.19 13.90 24.23
N LYS A 247 -27.00 14.57 23.39
CA LYS A 247 -28.38 14.97 23.72
C LYS A 247 -29.40 13.84 23.61
N LEU A 248 -29.06 12.73 22.95
CA LEU A 248 -29.98 11.62 22.76
C LEU A 248 -30.19 10.81 24.06
N ASP A 249 -31.43 10.42 24.32
CA ASP A 249 -31.78 9.52 25.41
C ASP A 249 -31.37 8.06 25.11
N LYS A 250 -31.46 7.18 26.12
CA LYS A 250 -31.08 5.77 25.99
C LYS A 250 -31.86 5.02 24.91
N GLY A 251 -33.16 5.30 24.75
CA GLY A 251 -34.01 4.68 23.75
C GLY A 251 -33.66 5.13 22.32
N GLN A 252 -33.38 6.43 22.14
CA GLN A 252 -32.91 6.98 20.87
C GLN A 252 -31.55 6.40 20.48
N LYS A 253 -30.59 6.32 21.42
CA LYS A 253 -29.27 5.71 21.19
C LYS A 253 -29.39 4.23 20.80
N LYS A 254 -30.29 3.47 21.44
CA LYS A 254 -30.54 2.07 21.11
C LYS A 254 -31.12 1.90 19.69
N LYS A 255 -32.04 2.77 19.27
CA LYS A 255 -32.59 2.74 17.90
C LYS A 255 -31.50 2.94 16.86
N TRP A 256 -30.55 3.84 17.11
CA TRP A 256 -29.40 4.04 16.22
C TRP A 256 -28.48 2.83 16.16
N GLU A 257 -28.22 2.17 17.29
CA GLU A 257 -27.43 0.94 17.31
C GLU A 257 -28.11 -0.19 16.51
N ASP A 258 -29.44 -0.30 16.58
CA ASP A 258 -30.18 -1.29 15.79
C ASP A 258 -30.15 -0.98 14.28
N ARG A 259 -30.26 0.30 13.91
CA ARG A 259 -30.08 0.77 12.53
C ARG A 259 -28.68 0.45 12.00
N PHE A 260 -27.64 0.73 12.79
CA PHE A 260 -26.27 0.37 12.45
C PHE A 260 -26.12 -1.14 12.19
N LYS A 261 -26.65 -2.01 13.07
CA LYS A 261 -26.60 -3.46 12.88
C LYS A 261 -27.31 -3.91 11.60
N ALA A 262 -28.47 -3.31 11.29
CA ALA A 262 -29.20 -3.59 10.05
C ALA A 262 -28.44 -3.15 8.80
N ALA A 263 -27.85 -1.94 8.82
CA ALA A 263 -27.03 -1.42 7.73
C ALA A 263 -25.80 -2.30 7.47
N VAL A 264 -25.04 -2.66 8.52
CA VAL A 264 -23.89 -3.57 8.40
C VAL A 264 -24.29 -4.92 7.82
N LYS A 265 -25.42 -5.49 8.25
CA LYS A 265 -25.94 -6.73 7.69
C LYS A 265 -26.20 -6.59 6.18
N SER A 266 -26.90 -5.53 5.77
CA SER A 266 -27.22 -5.28 4.36
C SER A 266 -25.96 -5.08 3.51
N ILE A 267 -24.94 -4.38 4.02
CA ILE A 267 -23.65 -4.19 3.34
C ILE A 267 -22.95 -5.53 3.14
N LYS A 268 -22.86 -6.38 4.17
CA LYS A 268 -22.22 -7.70 4.05
C LYS A 268 -22.90 -8.60 3.02
N GLU A 269 -24.21 -8.46 2.83
CA GLU A 269 -24.97 -9.19 1.83
C GLU A 269 -24.74 -8.62 0.41
N THR A 270 -24.76 -7.30 0.26
CA THR A 270 -24.81 -6.60 -1.03
C THR A 270 -23.46 -6.20 -1.62
N ALA A 271 -22.41 -6.08 -0.79
CA ALA A 271 -21.11 -5.59 -1.23
C ALA A 271 -20.50 -6.43 -2.37
N PRO A 272 -19.77 -5.81 -3.31
CA PRO A 272 -19.03 -6.52 -4.35
C PRO A 272 -17.91 -7.39 -3.74
N PRO A 273 -17.38 -8.38 -4.49
CA PRO A 273 -16.46 -9.38 -3.95
C PRO A 273 -15.19 -8.83 -3.29
N ASP A 274 -14.57 -7.82 -3.90
CA ASP A 274 -13.38 -7.12 -3.39
C ASP A 274 -13.67 -6.33 -2.11
N VAL A 275 -14.80 -5.62 -2.02
CA VAL A 275 -15.23 -4.95 -0.77
C VAL A 275 -15.53 -5.99 0.32
N LYS A 276 -16.12 -7.14 -0.04
CA LYS A 276 -16.33 -8.26 0.90
C LYS A 276 -15.02 -8.84 1.41
N GLU A 277 -14.00 -8.93 0.58
CA GLU A 277 -12.66 -9.38 0.97
C GLU A 277 -12.03 -8.41 1.97
N ILE A 278 -12.08 -7.10 1.71
CA ILE A 278 -11.61 -6.07 2.65
C ILE A 278 -12.31 -6.19 4.02
N ILE A 279 -13.64 -6.34 4.01
CA ILE A 279 -14.42 -6.53 5.25
C ILE A 279 -13.97 -7.81 5.97
N LYS A 280 -13.79 -8.91 5.24
CA LYS A 280 -13.39 -10.20 5.81
C LYS A 280 -12.00 -10.13 6.42
N ASP A 281 -11.06 -9.45 5.78
CA ASP A 281 -9.70 -9.25 6.31
C ASP A 281 -9.72 -8.45 7.60
N ALA A 282 -10.45 -7.33 7.61
CA ALA A 282 -10.66 -6.52 8.81
C ALA A 282 -11.22 -7.35 9.98
N GLU A 283 -12.23 -8.19 9.71
CA GLU A 283 -12.81 -9.08 10.73
C GLU A 283 -11.87 -10.19 11.18
N GLY A 284 -11.11 -10.78 10.24
CA GLY A 284 -10.10 -11.79 10.52
C GLY A 284 -8.96 -11.28 11.42
N LYS A 285 -8.71 -9.97 11.41
CA LYS A 285 -7.75 -9.27 12.28
C LYS A 285 -8.34 -8.79 13.61
N GLY A 286 -9.60 -9.11 13.90
CA GLY A 286 -10.31 -8.72 15.12
C GLY A 286 -11.00 -7.35 15.03
N GLY A 287 -10.97 -6.69 13.87
CA GLY A 287 -11.61 -5.42 13.59
C GLY A 287 -13.04 -5.57 13.07
N GLY A 288 -13.31 -4.95 11.92
CA GLY A 288 -14.63 -4.89 11.27
C GLY A 288 -15.44 -3.65 11.65
N PHE A 289 -16.76 -3.69 11.50
CA PHE A 289 -17.59 -2.51 11.79
C PHE A 289 -17.73 -2.27 13.31
N ARG A 290 -17.62 -1.01 13.74
CA ARG A 290 -17.79 -0.57 15.13
C ARG A 290 -18.72 0.63 15.20
N TRP A 291 -19.59 0.64 16.20
CA TRP A 291 -20.49 1.75 16.44
C TRP A 291 -19.82 2.79 17.34
N ASN A 292 -19.40 3.92 16.78
CA ASN A 292 -18.74 5.00 17.54
C ASN A 292 -19.22 6.41 17.13
N PRO A 293 -20.51 6.71 17.37
CA PRO A 293 -21.14 7.97 16.93
C PRO A 293 -20.61 9.21 17.67
N ALA A 294 -20.17 9.06 18.93
CA ALA A 294 -19.66 10.20 19.69
C ALA A 294 -18.31 10.68 19.13
N GLU A 295 -17.38 9.75 18.89
CA GLU A 295 -16.04 10.11 18.41
C GLU A 295 -16.07 10.55 16.94
N THR A 296 -16.92 9.93 16.11
CA THR A 296 -17.13 10.38 14.72
C THR A 296 -17.68 11.80 14.67
N GLU A 297 -18.67 12.15 15.51
CA GLU A 297 -19.19 13.52 15.58
C GLU A 297 -18.10 14.51 16.03
N LYS A 298 -17.38 14.18 17.11
CA LYS A 298 -16.28 14.99 17.65
C LYS A 298 -15.21 15.30 16.59
N ASN A 299 -14.93 14.34 15.72
CA ASN A 299 -13.93 14.47 14.66
C ASN A 299 -14.52 14.97 13.33
N THR A 300 -15.83 15.23 13.27
CA THR A 300 -16.56 15.54 12.02
C THR A 300 -16.33 14.48 10.94
N ALA A 301 -16.08 13.24 11.37
CA ALA A 301 -15.82 12.10 10.50
C ALA A 301 -17.13 11.44 10.07
N PHE A 302 -17.16 10.93 8.84
CA PHE A 302 -18.24 10.11 8.34
C PHE A 302 -18.17 8.72 9.00
N ALA A 303 -17.00 8.09 8.84
CA ALA A 303 -16.45 7.03 9.64
C ALA A 303 -14.93 7.25 9.71
N TYR A 304 -14.21 6.49 10.53
CA TYR A 304 -12.76 6.50 10.56
C TYR A 304 -12.21 5.11 10.88
N THR A 305 -10.99 4.81 10.47
CA THR A 305 -10.24 3.66 10.99
C THR A 305 -9.21 4.03 12.05
N SER A 306 -8.80 3.05 12.84
CA SER A 306 -7.63 3.12 13.72
C SER A 306 -6.82 1.83 13.63
N ASP A 307 -5.75 1.71 14.42
CA ASP A 307 -4.84 0.55 14.40
C ASP A 307 -5.50 -0.78 14.84
N ASP A 308 -6.82 -0.78 15.10
CA ASP A 308 -7.64 -1.93 15.47
C ASP A 308 -8.34 -2.60 14.28
N TRP A 309 -7.99 -2.21 13.04
CA TRP A 309 -8.58 -2.74 11.79
C TRP A 309 -10.10 -2.55 11.72
N ALA A 310 -10.65 -1.60 12.48
CA ALA A 310 -12.07 -1.39 12.57
C ALA A 310 -12.53 -0.10 11.87
N LEU A 311 -13.68 -0.16 11.21
CA LEU A 311 -14.38 1.03 10.74
C LEU A 311 -15.33 1.52 11.83
N HIS A 312 -14.97 2.63 12.44
CA HIS A 312 -15.75 3.31 13.46
C HIS A 312 -16.79 4.21 12.79
N CYS A 313 -18.03 3.73 12.73
CA CYS A 313 -19.13 4.36 12.01
C CYS A 313 -19.91 5.35 12.89
N GLY A 314 -20.30 6.48 12.27
CA GLY A 314 -21.17 7.48 12.86
C GLY A 314 -22.60 7.43 12.33
N THR A 315 -23.46 8.31 12.84
CA THR A 315 -24.88 8.40 12.42
C THR A 315 -25.03 8.72 10.93
N ARG A 316 -24.23 9.64 10.39
CA ARG A 316 -24.23 10.01 8.96
C ARG A 316 -23.91 8.83 8.05
N TRP A 317 -22.98 7.98 8.47
CA TRP A 317 -22.60 6.77 7.72
C TRP A 317 -23.75 5.76 7.66
N VAL A 318 -24.46 5.59 8.77
CA VAL A 318 -25.64 4.72 8.82
C VAL A 318 -26.75 5.24 7.91
N GLU A 319 -27.02 6.55 7.92
CA GLU A 319 -28.04 7.15 7.04
C GLU A 319 -27.72 6.96 5.55
N ALA A 320 -26.45 7.08 5.17
CA ALA A 320 -26.00 6.83 3.80
C ALA A 320 -26.20 5.36 3.41
N ALA A 321 -25.73 4.44 4.26
CA ALA A 321 -25.86 3.00 4.04
C ALA A 321 -27.33 2.52 3.95
N GLU A 322 -28.24 3.16 4.69
CA GLU A 322 -29.68 2.87 4.62
C GLU A 322 -30.34 3.37 3.34
N THR A 323 -29.80 4.45 2.75
CA THR A 323 -30.31 5.01 1.49
C THR A 323 -29.88 4.15 0.31
N ASP A 324 -28.59 3.80 0.28
CA ASP A 324 -27.98 2.96 -0.75
C ASP A 324 -26.67 2.40 -0.18
N THR A 325 -26.54 1.07 -0.11
CA THR A 325 -25.32 0.45 0.41
C THR A 325 -24.10 0.78 -0.44
N ALA A 326 -24.26 1.05 -1.74
CA ALA A 326 -23.16 1.45 -2.61
C ALA A 326 -22.53 2.79 -2.22
N SER A 327 -23.29 3.67 -1.55
CA SER A 327 -22.83 5.00 -1.13
C SER A 327 -21.72 4.97 -0.08
N VAL A 328 -21.50 3.83 0.59
CA VAL A 328 -20.47 3.67 1.63
C VAL A 328 -19.31 2.77 1.19
N TYR A 329 -19.35 2.17 0.00
CA TYR A 329 -18.26 1.29 -0.47
C TYR A 329 -16.95 2.04 -0.63
N GLY A 330 -16.96 3.25 -1.19
CA GLY A 330 -15.76 4.10 -1.29
C GLY A 330 -15.14 4.39 0.08
N ASN A 331 -15.96 4.71 1.08
CA ASN A 331 -15.46 4.90 2.44
C ASN A 331 -14.95 3.61 3.08
N ILE A 332 -15.57 2.46 2.81
CA ILE A 332 -15.07 1.16 3.29
C ILE A 332 -13.70 0.86 2.65
N THR A 333 -13.53 1.06 1.35
CA THR A 333 -12.25 0.80 0.69
C THR A 333 -11.17 1.81 1.07
N HIS A 334 -11.51 3.08 1.30
CA HIS A 334 -10.60 4.10 1.85
C HIS A 334 -10.09 3.68 3.23
N GLU A 335 -11.01 3.48 4.18
CA GLU A 335 -10.70 3.34 5.60
C GLU A 335 -10.21 1.93 5.93
N MET A 336 -10.95 0.88 5.52
CA MET A 336 -10.57 -0.50 5.82
C MET A 336 -9.56 -1.08 4.84
N GLY A 337 -9.52 -0.59 3.60
CA GLY A 337 -8.55 -1.03 2.61
C GLY A 337 -7.28 -0.19 2.68
N GLY A 338 -7.38 1.05 2.20
CA GLY A 338 -6.27 1.99 2.09
C GLY A 338 -5.42 2.10 3.35
N HIS A 339 -6.01 2.58 4.45
CA HIS A 339 -5.26 2.80 5.68
C HIS A 339 -4.74 1.48 6.31
N ASN A 340 -5.57 0.43 6.42
CA ASN A 340 -5.14 -0.82 7.06
C ASN A 340 -4.07 -1.59 6.26
N TYR A 341 -4.09 -1.50 4.93
CA TYR A 341 -3.12 -2.19 4.08
C TYR A 341 -1.84 -1.40 3.84
N TYR A 342 -1.82 -0.10 4.13
CA TYR A 342 -0.62 0.73 3.91
C TYR A 342 0.51 0.37 4.88
N GLY A 343 0.24 0.38 6.18
CA GLY A 343 1.23 0.17 7.23
C GLY A 343 2.02 1.42 7.59
N ALA A 344 3.29 1.25 7.97
CA ALA A 344 4.16 2.37 8.31
C ALA A 344 4.47 3.26 7.09
N THR A 345 4.99 4.47 7.32
CA THR A 345 5.20 5.50 6.30
C THR A 345 6.66 5.95 6.32
N ASN A 346 7.23 6.21 5.14
CA ASN A 346 8.63 6.63 5.04
C ASN A 346 8.82 8.04 5.62
N GLY A 347 7.87 8.93 5.38
CA GLY A 347 7.89 10.31 5.85
C GLY A 347 7.93 10.39 7.37
N TRP A 348 7.10 9.60 8.06
CA TRP A 348 7.14 9.53 9.52
C TRP A 348 8.45 8.91 10.03
N LYS A 349 8.89 7.80 9.42
CA LYS A 349 10.14 7.12 9.81
C LYS A 349 11.37 8.04 9.70
N ILE A 350 11.48 8.77 8.59
CA ILE A 350 12.57 9.74 8.36
C ILE A 350 12.45 10.90 9.36
N GLN A 351 11.23 11.41 9.57
CA GLN A 351 11.00 12.51 10.50
C GLN A 351 11.34 12.16 11.95
N GLU A 352 10.96 10.98 12.44
CA GLU A 352 11.28 10.54 13.80
C GLU A 352 12.79 10.44 14.00
N LYS A 353 13.51 9.88 13.01
CA LYS A 353 14.97 9.87 13.01
C LYS A 353 15.58 11.28 13.01
N ALA A 354 14.99 12.21 12.26
CA ALA A 354 15.44 13.61 12.24
C ALA A 354 15.24 14.29 13.61
N ILE A 355 14.11 14.03 14.27
CA ILE A 355 13.84 14.50 15.64
C ILE A 355 14.82 13.89 16.64
N ASP A 356 15.15 12.60 16.48
CA ASP A 356 16.13 11.90 17.33
C ASP A 356 17.54 12.47 17.24
N GLN A 357 17.88 13.08 16.10
CA GLN A 357 19.16 13.76 15.89
C GLN A 357 19.21 15.20 16.41
N LEU A 358 18.08 15.78 16.84
CA LEU A 358 18.06 17.08 17.51
C LEU A 358 18.74 17.00 18.88
N ASP A 359 19.17 18.15 19.41
CA ASP A 359 19.62 18.21 20.80
C ASP A 359 18.51 17.76 21.76
N GLY A 360 18.88 17.23 22.93
CA GLY A 360 17.93 16.59 23.84
C GLY A 360 16.78 17.51 24.29
N LYS A 361 17.01 18.83 24.41
CA LYS A 361 15.98 19.79 24.82
C LYS A 361 15.02 20.09 23.66
N GLU A 362 15.54 20.21 22.46
CA GLU A 362 14.74 20.43 21.26
C GLU A 362 13.93 19.19 20.88
N LYS A 363 14.47 17.99 21.07
CA LYS A 363 13.72 16.72 20.94
C LYS A 363 12.55 16.64 21.92
N GLU A 364 12.78 16.94 23.19
CA GLU A 364 11.72 16.97 24.21
C GLU A 364 10.65 17.98 23.84
N LYS A 365 11.05 19.15 23.34
CA LYS A 365 10.11 20.17 22.88
C LYS A 365 9.30 19.71 21.67
N ALA A 366 9.94 19.13 20.66
CA ALA A 366 9.31 18.63 19.43
C ALA A 366 8.21 17.59 19.70
N THR A 367 8.43 16.73 20.69
CA THR A 367 7.52 15.63 21.04
C THR A 367 6.53 16.01 22.16
N SER A 368 6.62 17.22 22.69
CA SER A 368 5.67 17.73 23.69
C SER A 368 4.36 18.19 23.04
N GLY A 369 3.23 18.03 23.73
CA GLY A 369 1.93 18.57 23.29
C GLY A 369 0.86 17.52 22.95
N GLY A 370 1.10 16.24 23.23
CA GLY A 370 0.08 15.18 23.22
C GLY A 370 -0.37 14.70 21.83
N ASN A 371 0.03 15.39 20.75
CA ASN A 371 -0.23 14.99 19.38
C ASN A 371 1.00 14.28 18.78
N SER A 372 0.76 13.21 18.02
CA SER A 372 1.82 12.49 17.33
C SER A 372 2.27 13.23 16.07
N SER A 373 3.58 13.23 15.82
CA SER A 373 4.21 13.66 14.56
C SER A 373 3.64 12.93 13.34
N TRP A 374 3.08 11.72 13.53
CA TRP A 374 2.36 10.97 12.51
C TRP A 374 1.34 11.84 11.76
N SER A 375 0.57 12.66 12.47
CA SER A 375 -0.48 13.51 11.87
C SER A 375 0.04 14.54 10.84
N ALA A 376 1.28 14.99 11.04
CA ALA A 376 1.92 15.99 10.19
C ALA A 376 2.80 15.37 9.10
N TYR A 377 3.40 14.20 9.37
CA TYR A 377 4.46 13.64 8.51
C TYR A 377 4.13 12.26 7.94
N GLY A 378 3.41 11.40 8.68
CA GLY A 378 3.06 10.06 8.21
C GLY A 378 1.71 9.97 7.51
N TYR A 379 0.74 10.74 7.98
CA TYR A 379 -0.65 10.64 7.54
C TYR A 379 -0.84 10.88 6.04
N MET A 380 -0.03 11.75 5.43
CA MET A 380 -0.17 12.13 4.02
C MET A 380 -0.04 10.95 3.07
N GLU A 381 0.96 10.08 3.28
CA GLU A 381 1.21 8.90 2.45
C GLU A 381 0.02 7.92 2.50
N THR A 382 -0.45 7.62 3.71
CA THR A 382 -1.55 6.67 3.90
C THR A 382 -2.89 7.23 3.39
N GLU A 383 -3.13 8.54 3.52
CA GLU A 383 -4.31 9.19 2.93
C GLU A 383 -4.28 9.13 1.41
N ILE A 384 -3.15 9.45 0.76
CA ILE A 384 -3.03 9.34 -0.69
C ILE A 384 -3.31 7.90 -1.12
N PHE A 385 -2.70 6.92 -0.46
CA PHE A 385 -2.92 5.51 -0.80
C PHE A 385 -4.39 5.10 -0.62
N ALA A 386 -5.06 5.61 0.42
CA ALA A 386 -6.47 5.36 0.66
C ALA A 386 -7.40 6.01 -0.37
N GLU A 387 -7.10 7.24 -0.80
CA GLU A 387 -7.82 7.93 -1.88
C GLU A 387 -7.71 7.17 -3.21
N LEU A 388 -6.55 6.57 -3.50
CA LEU A 388 -6.37 5.71 -4.67
C LEU A 388 -7.15 4.39 -4.59
N TYR A 389 -7.38 3.87 -3.38
CA TYR A 389 -8.23 2.70 -3.13
C TYR A 389 -9.73 3.00 -3.22
N GLU A 390 -10.14 4.19 -2.79
CA GLU A 390 -11.51 4.67 -2.91
C GLU A 390 -11.92 4.82 -4.39
N PHE A 391 -10.95 5.06 -5.28
CA PHE A 391 -11.19 5.44 -6.66
C PHE A 391 -12.21 4.57 -7.42
N THR A 392 -12.15 3.25 -7.25
CA THR A 392 -13.09 2.29 -7.86
C THR A 392 -14.56 2.57 -7.52
N TYR A 393 -14.81 3.14 -6.33
CA TYR A 393 -16.14 3.35 -5.75
C TYR A 393 -16.47 4.83 -5.54
N ALA A 394 -15.54 5.73 -5.86
CA ALA A 394 -15.75 7.18 -5.83
C ALA A 394 -16.69 7.65 -6.94
N THR A 395 -16.73 6.94 -8.07
CA THR A 395 -17.46 7.36 -9.28
C THR A 395 -18.84 6.71 -9.39
N LYS A 396 -19.90 7.52 -9.51
CA LYS A 396 -21.15 7.06 -10.12
C LYS A 396 -21.01 7.08 -11.66
N GLY A 397 -20.39 6.05 -12.23
CA GLY A 397 -20.86 5.49 -13.51
C GLY A 397 -20.30 5.97 -14.86
N ASN A 398 -19.09 6.54 -14.98
CA ASN A 398 -18.47 6.71 -16.31
C ASN A 398 -16.93 6.54 -16.28
N PRO A 399 -16.35 5.57 -17.02
CA PRO A 399 -14.91 5.26 -17.03
C PRO A 399 -14.02 6.30 -17.73
N THR A 400 -14.61 7.40 -18.21
CA THR A 400 -13.87 8.58 -18.71
C THR A 400 -13.82 9.74 -17.72
N ASP A 401 -14.51 9.62 -16.59
CA ASP A 401 -14.50 10.63 -15.53
C ASP A 401 -13.19 10.51 -14.75
N THR A 402 -12.42 11.60 -14.68
CA THR A 402 -11.34 11.71 -13.70
C THR A 402 -11.96 11.76 -12.29
N PRO A 403 -11.28 11.29 -11.23
CA PRO A 403 -11.84 11.13 -9.88
C PRO A 403 -12.49 12.34 -9.24
N PHE A 404 -12.30 13.52 -9.80
CA PHE A 404 -12.83 14.76 -9.29
C PHE A 404 -13.28 15.57 -10.50
N GLU A 405 -14.57 15.56 -10.80
CA GLU A 405 -15.11 16.61 -11.65
C GLU A 405 -14.86 17.93 -10.93
N VAL A 406 -13.96 18.77 -11.44
CA VAL A 406 -13.98 20.19 -11.13
C VAL A 406 -14.71 20.91 -12.26
N ASP A 407 -15.55 21.89 -11.94
CA ASP A 407 -16.17 22.73 -12.95
C ASP A 407 -15.09 23.47 -13.78
N ALA A 408 -15.51 24.17 -14.84
CA ALA A 408 -14.59 24.93 -15.70
C ALA A 408 -13.79 26.05 -14.97
N LYS A 409 -14.01 26.24 -13.66
CA LYS A 409 -13.30 27.18 -12.78
C LYS A 409 -12.46 26.47 -11.70
N GLY A 410 -12.40 25.14 -11.69
CA GLY A 410 -11.61 24.36 -10.75
C GLY A 410 -12.34 23.97 -9.45
N GLN A 411 -13.68 23.96 -9.41
CA GLN A 411 -14.47 23.61 -8.21
C GLN A 411 -15.09 22.21 -8.26
N ASP A 412 -14.82 21.40 -7.24
CA ASP A 412 -15.29 20.01 -7.07
C ASP A 412 -16.84 19.85 -7.14
N LEU A 413 -17.28 18.96 -8.05
CA LEU A 413 -18.67 18.62 -8.38
C LEU A 413 -19.17 17.37 -7.64
N THR A 414 -18.34 16.70 -6.82
CA THR A 414 -18.79 15.66 -5.87
C THR A 414 -19.56 16.22 -4.66
N GLY A 415 -19.76 17.55 -4.65
CA GLY A 415 -20.48 18.30 -3.64
C GLY A 415 -19.57 18.67 -2.48
N GLU A 416 -18.83 19.77 -2.62
CA GLU A 416 -18.27 20.60 -1.54
C GLU A 416 -17.89 19.88 -0.22
N ARG A 417 -17.23 18.70 -0.27
CA ARG A 417 -16.76 18.06 0.97
C ARG A 417 -15.49 18.76 1.40
N LYS A 418 -15.65 19.92 2.02
CA LYS A 418 -14.55 20.65 2.68
C LYS A 418 -14.31 20.05 4.07
N ARG A 419 -13.12 19.50 4.31
CA ARG A 419 -12.65 19.20 5.67
C ARG A 419 -11.92 20.42 6.22
N LYS A 420 -11.88 20.54 7.55
CA LYS A 420 -11.07 21.54 8.26
C LYS A 420 -9.92 20.83 8.95
N THR A 421 -8.71 21.34 8.77
CA THR A 421 -7.58 21.00 9.65
C THR A 421 -7.87 21.49 11.07
N ARG A 422 -7.09 21.05 12.06
CA ARG A 422 -7.19 21.57 13.44
C ARG A 422 -7.00 23.09 13.52
N SER A 423 -6.24 23.68 12.59
CA SER A 423 -6.08 25.13 12.45
C SER A 423 -7.30 25.86 11.84
N GLY A 424 -8.33 25.12 11.41
CA GLY A 424 -9.51 25.66 10.75
C GLY A 424 -9.38 25.86 9.23
N LYS A 425 -8.20 25.58 8.65
CA LYS A 425 -7.98 25.65 7.19
C LYS A 425 -8.87 24.63 6.46
N GLU A 426 -9.67 25.12 5.50
CA GLU A 426 -10.53 24.30 4.64
C GLU A 426 -9.74 23.71 3.45
N PHE A 427 -10.01 22.46 3.10
CA PHE A 427 -9.48 21.77 1.93
C PHE A 427 -10.49 20.72 1.43
N LEU A 428 -10.39 20.30 0.17
CA LEU A 428 -11.27 19.31 -0.44
C LEU A 428 -10.88 17.89 -0.01
N VAL A 429 -11.86 17.07 0.37
CA VAL A 429 -11.68 15.64 0.67
C VAL A 429 -11.36 14.89 -0.63
N GLY A 430 -10.37 13.98 -0.61
CA GLY A 430 -9.96 13.23 -1.79
C GLY A 430 -8.83 13.88 -2.61
N ASP A 431 -8.35 15.06 -2.22
CA ASP A 431 -7.36 15.82 -2.99
C ASP A 431 -5.94 15.24 -2.78
N VAL A 432 -5.58 14.24 -3.57
CA VAL A 432 -4.21 13.69 -3.67
C VAL A 432 -3.19 14.81 -3.86
N SER A 433 -3.52 15.79 -4.72
CA SER A 433 -2.70 16.98 -4.96
C SER A 433 -2.54 17.86 -3.70
N TYR A 434 -3.52 17.93 -2.80
CA TYR A 434 -3.39 18.60 -1.50
C TYR A 434 -2.41 17.87 -0.59
N GLN A 435 -2.52 16.54 -0.48
CA GLN A 435 -1.57 15.76 0.32
C GLN A 435 -0.14 15.89 -0.24
N LEU A 436 0.03 15.87 -1.56
CA LEU A 436 1.32 16.12 -2.21
C LEU A 436 1.87 17.53 -1.93
N LYS A 437 1.01 18.55 -1.87
CA LYS A 437 1.42 19.91 -1.46
C LYS A 437 1.85 19.94 0.01
N ARG A 438 1.20 19.17 0.88
CA ARG A 438 1.64 19.02 2.28
C ARG A 438 2.99 18.32 2.35
N ILE A 439 3.21 17.25 1.59
CA ILE A 439 4.51 16.55 1.49
C ILE A 439 5.60 17.55 1.04
N LYS A 440 5.33 18.32 -0.02
CA LYS A 440 6.26 19.33 -0.54
C LYS A 440 6.63 20.41 0.49
N ALA A 441 5.69 20.75 1.38
CA ALA A 441 5.90 21.77 2.40
C ALA A 441 6.59 21.22 3.66
N ALA A 442 6.32 19.96 4.02
CA ALA A 442 6.79 19.35 5.26
C ALA A 442 8.22 18.78 5.17
N PHE A 443 8.67 18.42 3.97
CA PHE A 443 9.92 17.69 3.79
C PHE A 443 10.97 18.45 2.99
N ALA A 444 12.24 18.20 3.30
CA ALA A 444 13.36 18.56 2.44
C ALA A 444 13.13 17.99 1.02
N PRO A 445 13.58 18.65 -0.07
CA PRO A 445 13.28 18.19 -1.44
C PRO A 445 13.68 16.74 -1.71
N LYS A 446 14.85 16.30 -1.23
CA LYS A 446 15.31 14.90 -1.37
C LYS A 446 14.49 13.91 -0.54
N VAL A 447 14.01 14.34 0.61
CA VAL A 447 13.14 13.53 1.48
C VAL A 447 11.74 13.43 0.88
N ALA A 448 11.20 14.51 0.33
CA ALA A 448 9.94 14.49 -0.41
C ALA A 448 10.01 13.53 -1.61
N GLU A 449 11.13 13.53 -2.35
CA GLU A 449 11.40 12.57 -3.44
C GLU A 449 11.39 11.12 -2.95
N ALA A 450 12.14 10.81 -1.89
CA ALA A 450 12.16 9.49 -1.28
C ALA A 450 10.76 9.01 -0.83
N VAL A 451 9.98 9.90 -0.23
CA VAL A 451 8.62 9.63 0.24
C VAL A 451 7.70 9.28 -0.93
N VAL A 452 7.64 10.11 -1.98
CA VAL A 452 6.69 9.87 -3.07
C VAL A 452 7.09 8.70 -3.97
N ARG A 453 8.39 8.45 -4.16
CA ARG A 453 8.85 7.29 -4.91
C ARG A 453 8.61 5.99 -4.13
N GLY A 454 8.85 6.00 -2.82
CA GLY A 454 8.47 4.89 -1.94
C GLY A 454 6.96 4.58 -2.04
N LEU A 455 6.12 5.61 -1.85
CA LEU A 455 4.66 5.49 -2.01
C LEU A 455 4.28 4.96 -3.41
N TRP A 456 4.90 5.47 -4.48
CA TRP A 456 4.66 4.99 -5.83
C TRP A 456 4.93 3.50 -5.97
N ARG A 457 6.01 2.99 -5.36
CA ARG A 457 6.31 1.56 -5.39
C ARG A 457 5.22 0.72 -4.74
N ARG A 458 4.63 1.19 -3.63
CA ARG A 458 3.45 0.54 -3.03
C ARG A 458 2.24 0.56 -3.94
N VAL A 459 1.98 1.71 -4.55
CA VAL A 459 0.87 1.90 -5.49
C VAL A 459 1.01 0.96 -6.70
N GLN A 460 2.22 0.77 -7.22
CA GLN A 460 2.48 -0.08 -8.39
C GLN A 460 2.25 -1.58 -8.13
N VAL A 461 2.61 -2.09 -6.95
CA VAL A 461 2.50 -3.53 -6.65
C VAL A 461 1.09 -3.97 -6.24
N ASP A 462 0.27 -3.03 -5.78
CA ASP A 462 -1.06 -3.33 -5.29
C ASP A 462 -2.07 -3.55 -6.45
N PRO A 463 -2.73 -4.73 -6.54
CA PRO A 463 -3.70 -5.00 -7.61
C PRO A 463 -4.96 -4.17 -7.51
N ARG A 464 -5.31 -3.79 -6.28
CA ARG A 464 -6.60 -3.21 -5.95
C ARG A 464 -6.67 -1.75 -6.40
N ILE A 465 -5.52 -1.13 -6.63
CA ILE A 465 -5.42 0.21 -7.20
C ILE A 465 -5.50 0.11 -8.72
N LEU A 466 -6.52 0.77 -9.29
CA LEU A 466 -6.75 0.83 -10.72
C LEU A 466 -5.61 1.53 -11.46
N ASP A 467 -5.27 1.06 -12.66
CA ASP A 467 -4.21 1.67 -13.48
C ASP A 467 -4.50 3.15 -13.76
N LYS A 468 -5.77 3.52 -13.91
CA LYS A 468 -6.15 4.93 -14.06
C LYS A 468 -5.82 5.79 -12.84
N ALA A 469 -6.00 5.26 -11.63
CA ALA A 469 -5.60 5.94 -10.39
C ALA A 469 -4.07 6.11 -10.34
N LYS A 470 -3.32 5.11 -10.80
CA LYS A 470 -1.84 5.15 -10.88
C LYS A 470 -1.36 6.25 -11.84
N GLU A 471 -1.96 6.34 -13.03
CA GLU A 471 -1.65 7.39 -14.02
C GLU A 471 -1.88 8.80 -13.47
N LEU A 472 -3.01 8.99 -12.77
CA LEU A 472 -3.37 10.27 -12.18
C LEU A 472 -2.43 10.65 -11.05
N PHE A 473 -2.13 9.71 -10.15
CA PHE A 473 -1.12 9.92 -9.12
C PHE A 473 0.24 10.32 -9.71
N ALA A 474 0.70 9.64 -10.76
CA ALA A 474 1.95 10.01 -11.44
C ALA A 474 1.90 11.41 -12.05
N THR A 475 0.77 11.79 -12.64
CA THR A 475 0.54 13.13 -13.20
C THR A 475 0.58 14.20 -12.10
N ASP A 476 -0.08 13.97 -10.99
CA ASP A 476 -0.15 14.89 -9.85
C ASP A 476 1.22 15.05 -9.17
N VAL A 477 1.98 13.97 -9.00
CA VAL A 477 3.35 14.04 -8.48
C VAL A 477 4.23 14.90 -9.39
N LYS A 478 4.14 14.71 -10.71
CA LYS A 478 4.87 15.55 -11.67
C LYS A 478 4.43 17.01 -11.59
N GLY A 479 3.13 17.27 -11.50
CA GLY A 479 2.59 18.64 -11.43
C GLY A 479 2.95 19.38 -10.14
N VAL A 480 2.91 18.69 -8.99
CA VAL A 480 3.13 19.31 -7.68
C VAL A 480 4.62 19.35 -7.30
N LEU A 481 5.33 18.23 -7.48
CA LEU A 481 6.71 18.06 -7.01
C LEU A 481 7.74 18.18 -8.14
N GLY A 482 7.34 18.10 -9.41
CA GLY A 482 8.27 18.10 -10.54
C GLY A 482 9.04 16.78 -10.70
N ILE A 483 8.56 15.70 -10.08
CA ILE A 483 9.19 14.39 -10.07
C ILE A 483 8.52 13.51 -11.12
N ASP A 484 9.31 12.94 -12.03
CA ASP A 484 8.81 11.95 -12.98
C ASP A 484 8.89 10.54 -12.36
N LEU A 485 7.74 9.86 -12.33
CA LEU A 485 7.56 8.52 -11.77
C LEU A 485 7.56 7.41 -12.84
N ALA A 486 7.61 7.77 -14.13
CA ALA A 486 7.58 6.84 -15.27
C ALA A 486 8.87 6.02 -15.42
#